data_AF-K9ZQ28-F1
#
_entry.id   AF-K9ZQ28-F1
#
_cell.length_a   1.000
_cell.length_b   1.000
_cell.length_c   1.000
_cell.angle_alpha   90.00
_cell.angle_beta   90.00
_cell.angle_gamma   90.00
#
_symmetry.space_group_name_H-M   'P 1'
#
loop_
_entity.id
_entity.type
_entity.pdbx_description
1 polymer ?
#
loop_
_entity_poly.entity_id
_entity_poly.type
_entity_poly.pdbx_seq_one_letter_code
_entity_poly.pdbx_strand_id
1 'polypeptide(L)'
;MENERAIYETVTGARVNDVHWWRVKRDMRTAELPLTKDGFELFIALRKTSPRYFSQYHKIKGKISKVESSIGDGCTGQQFINLLEKLGITPNKGTISRWFKTAGGFKAKSFYAKQVLIPICAVALIYKSKVQSSQLSKIGA
;
A
#
# COMPACT_ATOMS: atom_id res chain seq x y z
N MET A 1 -27.36 -0.06 0.12
CA MET A 1 -26.15 0.20 -0.69
C MET A 1 -25.67 1.66 -0.62
N GLU A 2 -26.47 2.60 -0.08
CA GLU A 2 -26.12 4.03 0.01
C GLU A 2 -25.09 4.38 1.10
N ASN A 3 -24.98 3.54 2.13
CA ASN A 3 -24.08 3.80 3.26
C ASN A 3 -22.58 3.76 2.86
N GLU A 4 -22.19 2.83 1.98
CA GLU A 4 -20.80 2.67 1.54
C GLU A 4 -20.25 3.91 0.82
N ARG A 5 -21.08 4.55 -0.03
CA ARG A 5 -20.70 5.79 -0.72
C ARG A 5 -20.55 6.94 0.25
N ALA A 6 -21.49 7.09 1.18
CA ALA A 6 -21.43 8.12 2.21
C ALA A 6 -20.17 7.98 3.09
N ILE A 7 -19.80 6.75 3.48
CA ILE A 7 -18.56 6.48 4.20
C ILE A 7 -17.35 6.92 3.36
N TYR A 8 -17.28 6.51 2.10
CA TYR A 8 -16.16 6.89 1.22
C TYR A 8 -16.05 8.41 1.05
N GLU A 9 -17.16 9.09 0.77
CA GLU A 9 -17.21 10.55 0.62
C GLU A 9 -16.80 11.28 1.89
N THR A 10 -17.16 10.73 3.06
CA THR A 10 -16.73 11.23 4.38
C THR A 10 -15.22 11.07 4.57
N VAL A 11 -14.66 9.90 4.25
CA VAL A 11 -13.21 9.66 4.34
C VAL A 11 -12.43 10.54 3.36
N THR A 12 -12.96 10.77 2.17
CA THR A 12 -12.32 11.66 1.18
C THR A 12 -12.58 13.14 1.41
N GLY A 13 -13.55 13.50 2.25
CA GLY A 13 -14.00 14.88 2.46
C GLY A 13 -14.62 15.53 1.22
N ALA A 14 -15.16 14.75 0.30
CA ALA A 14 -15.64 15.23 -0.99
C ALA A 14 -16.75 14.33 -1.55
N ARG A 15 -17.74 14.95 -2.18
CA ARG A 15 -18.80 14.24 -2.93
C ARG A 15 -18.21 13.68 -4.22
N VAL A 16 -18.72 12.56 -4.67
CA VAL A 16 -18.30 11.93 -5.92
C VAL A 16 -19.48 11.69 -6.83
N ASN A 17 -19.24 11.57 -8.14
CA ASN A 17 -20.28 11.20 -9.11
C ASN A 17 -20.38 9.67 -9.26
N ASP A 18 -21.39 9.20 -9.98
CA ASP A 18 -21.69 7.77 -10.11
C ASP A 18 -20.59 7.00 -10.84
N VAL A 19 -19.95 7.62 -11.84
CA VAL A 19 -18.84 7.02 -12.58
C VAL A 19 -17.63 6.81 -11.67
N HIS A 20 -17.29 7.81 -10.84
CA HIS A 20 -16.23 7.70 -9.85
C HIS A 20 -16.57 6.62 -8.82
N TRP A 21 -17.80 6.60 -8.32
CA TRP A 21 -18.25 5.61 -7.35
C TRP A 21 -18.18 4.18 -7.91
N TRP A 22 -18.59 3.98 -9.17
CA TRP A 22 -18.47 2.70 -9.84
C TRP A 22 -17.02 2.23 -9.95
N ARG A 23 -16.09 3.14 -10.33
CA ARG A 23 -14.65 2.83 -10.40
C ARG A 23 -14.09 2.45 -9.03
N VAL A 24 -14.43 3.19 -7.97
CA VAL A 24 -14.01 2.88 -6.59
C VAL A 24 -14.48 1.48 -6.19
N LYS A 25 -15.76 1.15 -6.37
CA LYS A 25 -16.28 -0.19 -6.03
C LYS A 25 -15.57 -1.30 -6.79
N ARG A 26 -15.35 -1.12 -8.09
CA ARG A 26 -14.64 -2.07 -8.93
C ARG A 26 -13.22 -2.28 -8.42
N ASP A 27 -12.49 -1.20 -8.18
CA ASP A 27 -11.10 -1.23 -7.76
C ASP A 27 -10.93 -1.84 -6.35
N MET A 28 -11.84 -1.53 -5.42
CA MET A 28 -11.92 -2.15 -4.09
C MET A 28 -12.12 -3.66 -4.18
N ARG A 29 -13.05 -4.12 -5.04
CA ARG A 29 -13.29 -5.56 -5.28
C ARG A 29 -12.06 -6.24 -5.88
N THR A 30 -11.41 -5.63 -6.87
CA THR A 30 -10.17 -6.17 -7.46
C THR A 30 -9.03 -6.26 -6.45
N ALA A 31 -8.95 -5.31 -5.52
CA ALA A 31 -7.97 -5.33 -4.43
C ALA A 31 -8.39 -6.26 -3.27
N GLU A 32 -9.60 -6.85 -3.31
CA GLU A 32 -10.23 -7.61 -2.23
C GLU A 32 -10.28 -6.84 -0.90
N LEU A 33 -10.54 -5.54 -0.98
CA LEU A 33 -10.71 -4.66 0.17
C LEU A 33 -12.18 -4.57 0.57
N PRO A 34 -12.50 -4.59 1.88
CA PRO A 34 -13.86 -4.45 2.36
C PRO A 34 -14.37 -3.02 2.12
N LEU A 35 -15.65 -2.86 1.77
CA LEU A 35 -16.30 -1.54 1.59
C LEU A 35 -16.66 -0.90 2.95
N THR A 36 -15.67 -0.82 3.83
CA THR A 36 -15.76 -0.24 5.17
C THR A 36 -14.84 0.99 5.27
N LYS A 37 -14.97 1.78 6.34
CA LYS A 37 -14.12 2.95 6.59
C LYS A 37 -12.63 2.60 6.49
N ASP A 38 -12.19 1.59 7.25
CA ASP A 38 -10.78 1.16 7.27
C ASP A 38 -10.30 0.67 5.90
N GLY A 39 -11.17 -0.04 5.17
CA GLY A 39 -10.89 -0.48 3.81
C GLY A 39 -10.69 0.69 2.84
N PHE A 40 -11.52 1.73 2.94
CA PHE A 40 -11.38 2.95 2.14
C PHE A 40 -10.14 3.77 2.52
N GLU A 41 -9.83 3.89 3.81
CA GLU A 41 -8.60 4.54 4.27
C GLU A 41 -7.36 3.86 3.72
N LEU A 42 -7.30 2.52 3.81
CA LEU A 42 -6.23 1.72 3.23
C LEU A 42 -6.18 1.86 1.71
N PHE A 43 -7.31 1.81 1.01
CA PHE A 43 -7.38 2.01 -0.44
C PHE A 43 -6.81 3.36 -0.87
N ILE A 44 -7.22 4.44 -0.19
CA ILE A 44 -6.74 5.80 -0.47
C ILE A 44 -5.24 5.89 -0.21
N ALA A 45 -4.76 5.31 0.89
CA ALA A 45 -3.34 5.29 1.22
C ALA A 45 -2.52 4.52 0.17
N LEU A 46 -2.97 3.33 -0.23
CA LEU A 46 -2.34 2.53 -1.29
C LEU A 46 -2.30 3.30 -2.62
N ARG A 47 -3.39 3.97 -2.99
CA ARG A 47 -3.47 4.76 -4.24
C ARG A 47 -2.54 5.97 -4.20
N LYS A 48 -2.39 6.62 -3.04
CA LYS A 48 -1.45 7.75 -2.87
C LYS A 48 0.01 7.29 -2.93
N THR A 49 0.33 6.14 -2.32
CA THR A 49 1.69 5.58 -2.31
C THR A 49 2.08 5.01 -3.67
N SER A 50 1.16 4.33 -4.36
CA SER A 50 1.39 3.79 -5.70
C SER A 50 0.09 3.61 -6.51
N PRO A 51 -0.29 4.61 -7.33
CA PRO A 51 -1.50 4.56 -8.14
C PRO A 51 -1.52 3.41 -9.15
N ARG A 52 -0.35 2.95 -9.60
CA ARG A 52 -0.24 1.93 -10.65
C ARG A 52 -0.45 0.51 -10.14
N TYR A 53 -0.25 0.26 -8.85
CA TYR A 53 -0.04 -1.09 -8.34
C TYR A 53 -0.99 -1.50 -7.22
N PHE A 54 -1.79 -0.57 -6.68
CA PHE A 54 -2.70 -0.89 -5.58
C PHE A 54 -3.70 -2.01 -5.93
N SER A 55 -4.08 -2.18 -7.20
CA SER A 55 -5.01 -3.24 -7.64
C SER A 55 -4.46 -4.66 -7.43
N GLN A 56 -3.16 -4.82 -7.24
CA GLN A 56 -2.52 -6.12 -6.96
C GLN A 56 -2.46 -6.45 -5.46
N TYR A 57 -3.08 -5.64 -4.61
CA TYR A 57 -3.06 -5.85 -3.16
C TYR A 57 -3.55 -7.24 -2.73
N HIS A 58 -4.56 -7.79 -3.41
CA HIS A 58 -5.08 -9.14 -3.16
C HIS A 58 -3.98 -10.23 -3.19
N LYS A 59 -2.94 -10.06 -4.01
CA LYS A 59 -1.83 -11.03 -4.14
C LYS A 59 -0.90 -11.05 -2.93
N ILE A 60 -0.90 -10.00 -2.12
CA ILE A 60 0.05 -9.80 -1.02
C ILE A 60 -0.61 -9.64 0.35
N LYS A 61 -1.95 -9.55 0.43
CA LYS A 61 -2.69 -9.32 1.68
C LYS A 61 -2.33 -10.31 2.80
N GLY A 62 -2.12 -11.59 2.47
CA GLY A 62 -1.73 -12.62 3.45
C GLY A 62 -0.28 -12.52 3.93
N LYS A 63 0.59 -11.79 3.20
CA LYS A 63 1.94 -11.45 3.66
C LYS A 63 1.93 -10.20 4.52
N ILE A 64 1.03 -9.26 4.24
CA ILE A 64 0.88 -8.03 5.01
C ILE A 64 0.47 -8.31 6.45
N SER A 65 -0.50 -9.20 6.67
CA SER A 65 -0.94 -9.55 8.04
C SER A 65 0.21 -10.06 8.92
N LYS A 66 1.15 -10.84 8.36
CA LYS A 66 2.35 -11.30 9.07
C LYS A 66 3.33 -10.17 9.39
N VAL A 67 3.40 -9.16 8.52
CA VAL A 67 4.28 -8.01 8.68
C VAL A 67 3.70 -6.98 9.63
N GLU A 68 2.36 -6.82 9.67
CA GLU A 68 1.67 -5.96 10.63
C GLU A 68 2.07 -6.26 12.07
N SER A 69 2.13 -7.54 12.46
CA SER A 69 2.56 -7.95 13.80
C SER A 69 3.99 -7.53 14.13
N SER A 70 4.87 -7.50 13.12
CA SER A 70 6.27 -7.07 13.29
C SER A 70 6.44 -5.55 13.38
N ILE A 71 5.46 -4.80 12.88
CA ILE A 71 5.48 -3.32 12.89
C ILE A 71 4.87 -2.77 14.19
N GLY A 72 3.96 -3.51 14.84
CA GLY A 72 3.24 -3.02 16.02
C GLY A 72 2.50 -1.72 15.70
N ASP A 73 2.57 -0.73 16.58
CA ASP A 73 1.97 0.60 16.35
C ASP A 73 2.76 1.47 15.36
N GLY A 74 3.98 1.07 15.02
CA GLY A 74 4.87 1.79 14.12
C GLY A 74 6.34 1.52 14.46
N CYS A 75 7.24 1.99 13.59
CA CYS A 75 8.67 1.86 13.81
C CYS A 75 9.45 2.98 13.12
N THR A 76 10.74 3.07 13.41
CA THR A 76 11.62 4.04 12.73
C THR A 76 11.84 3.67 11.28
N GLY A 77 12.18 4.66 10.45
CA GLY A 77 12.54 4.44 9.05
C GLY A 77 13.62 3.36 8.89
N GLN A 78 14.65 3.36 9.74
CA GLN A 78 15.71 2.35 9.71
C GLN A 78 15.20 0.95 10.06
N GLN A 79 14.41 0.81 11.13
CA GLN A 79 13.81 -0.48 11.50
C GLN A 79 12.93 -1.03 10.38
N PHE A 80 12.19 -0.15 9.70
CA PHE A 80 11.37 -0.53 8.56
C PHE A 80 12.19 -1.01 7.36
N ILE A 81 13.31 -0.34 7.04
CA ILE A 81 14.21 -0.82 5.98
C ILE A 81 14.80 -2.19 6.33
N ASN A 82 15.26 -2.39 7.57
CA ASN A 82 15.77 -3.68 8.02
C ASN A 82 14.69 -4.78 7.90
N LEU A 83 13.42 -4.45 8.13
CA LEU A 83 12.29 -5.37 7.93
C LEU A 83 12.09 -5.70 6.45
N LEU A 84 12.16 -4.71 5.54
CA LEU A 84 12.09 -4.93 4.10
C LEU A 84 13.24 -5.83 3.61
N GLU A 85 14.44 -5.63 4.13
CA GLU A 85 15.61 -6.46 3.81
C GLU A 85 15.44 -7.91 4.27
N LYS A 86 14.90 -8.15 5.48
CA LYS A 86 14.52 -9.49 5.96
C LYS A 86 13.46 -10.15 5.08
N LEU A 87 12.61 -9.37 4.45
CA LEU A 87 11.64 -9.84 3.45
C LEU A 87 12.26 -9.98 2.05
N GLY A 88 13.57 -9.77 1.90
CA GLY A 88 14.31 -9.85 0.64
C GLY A 88 13.93 -8.74 -0.35
N ILE A 89 13.63 -7.54 0.14
CA ILE A 89 13.30 -6.36 -0.66
C ILE A 89 14.40 -5.31 -0.44
N THR A 90 15.17 -5.02 -1.48
CA THR A 90 16.28 -4.05 -1.45
C THR A 90 16.03 -2.92 -2.46
N PRO A 91 15.09 -2.00 -2.16
CA PRO A 91 14.78 -0.89 -3.06
C PRO A 91 15.89 0.15 -3.05
N ASN A 92 16.12 0.80 -4.20
CA ASN A 92 17.06 1.92 -4.26
C ASN A 92 16.52 3.16 -3.51
N LYS A 93 17.41 4.10 -3.17
CA LYS A 93 17.09 5.32 -2.42
C LYS A 93 15.93 6.12 -3.04
N GLY A 94 15.93 6.27 -4.37
CA GLY A 94 14.87 7.00 -5.07
C GLY A 94 13.48 6.35 -4.94
N THR A 95 13.42 5.02 -4.88
CA THR A 95 12.19 4.26 -4.68
C THR A 95 11.67 4.44 -3.25
N ILE A 96 12.55 4.36 -2.26
CA ILE A 96 12.21 4.63 -0.85
C ILE A 96 11.67 6.06 -0.70
N SER A 97 12.38 7.07 -1.23
CA SER A 97 11.94 8.46 -1.17
C SER A 97 10.57 8.67 -1.80
N ARG A 98 10.26 7.98 -2.90
CA ARG A 98 8.94 8.05 -3.55
C ARG A 98 7.84 7.45 -2.68
N TRP A 99 8.09 6.31 -2.03
CA TRP A 99 7.09 5.68 -1.16
C TRP A 99 6.78 6.51 0.09
N PHE A 100 7.79 7.15 0.68
CA PHE A 100 7.62 8.00 1.86
C PHE A 100 7.21 9.45 1.54
N LYS A 101 6.98 9.80 0.27
CA LYS A 101 6.65 11.17 -0.15
C LYS A 101 5.43 11.73 0.59
N THR A 102 4.41 10.90 0.78
CA THR A 102 3.16 11.25 1.47
C THR A 102 3.33 11.43 2.99
N ALA A 103 4.45 10.96 3.54
CA ALA A 103 4.81 11.06 4.95
C ALA A 103 5.87 12.16 5.22
N GLY A 104 6.06 13.11 4.29
CA GLY A 104 7.07 14.16 4.40
C GLY A 104 8.50 13.70 4.04
N GLY A 105 8.63 12.56 3.36
CA GLY A 105 9.92 12.00 2.93
C GLY A 105 10.50 10.98 3.91
N PHE A 106 11.49 10.23 3.44
CA PHE A 106 12.16 9.20 4.24
C PHE A 106 13.23 9.82 5.14
N LYS A 107 13.18 9.48 6.43
CA LYS A 107 14.15 9.85 7.47
C LYS A 107 14.42 8.62 8.34
N ALA A 108 15.66 8.12 8.33
CA ALA A 108 16.02 6.88 9.01
C ALA A 108 15.68 6.87 10.52
N LYS A 109 15.86 8.01 11.20
CA LYS A 109 15.61 8.16 12.64
C LYS A 109 14.17 8.59 12.98
N SER A 110 13.35 8.92 11.99
CA SER A 110 11.96 9.34 12.25
C SER A 110 11.09 8.12 12.51
N PHE A 111 10.18 8.25 13.48
CA PHE A 111 9.11 7.28 13.71
C PHE A 111 8.03 7.44 12.64
N TYR A 112 7.51 6.32 12.15
CA TYR A 112 6.38 6.25 11.24
C TYR A 112 5.33 5.32 11.82
N ALA A 113 4.10 5.81 11.91
CA ALA A 113 2.98 5.03 12.40
C ALA A 113 2.61 3.88 11.44
N LYS A 114 2.02 2.81 11.98
CA LYS A 114 1.58 1.62 11.22
C LYS A 114 0.74 1.99 9.99
N GLN A 115 -0.17 2.95 10.12
CA GLN A 115 -1.08 3.39 9.06
C GLN A 115 -0.33 3.94 7.82
N VAL A 116 0.88 4.47 8.03
CA VAL A 116 1.77 4.92 6.94
C VAL A 116 2.58 3.75 6.38
N LEU A 117 3.10 2.90 7.28
CA LEU A 117 4.02 1.83 6.92
C LEU A 117 3.37 0.67 6.17
N ILE A 118 2.12 0.32 6.49
CA ILE A 118 1.41 -0.80 5.84
C ILE A 118 1.19 -0.56 4.34
N PRO A 119 0.66 0.60 3.90
CA PRO A 119 0.59 0.92 2.48
C PRO A 119 1.95 0.88 1.78
N ILE A 120 3.01 1.36 2.43
CA ILE A 120 4.37 1.32 1.87
C ILE A 120 4.87 -0.12 1.74
N CYS A 121 4.66 -0.94 2.77
CA CYS A 121 5.04 -2.35 2.76
C CYS A 121 4.30 -3.12 1.67
N ALA A 122 3.01 -2.86 1.47
CA ALA A 122 2.22 -3.45 0.41
C ALA A 122 2.80 -3.14 -0.97
N VAL A 123 3.15 -1.87 -1.21
CA VAL A 123 3.80 -1.47 -2.47
C VAL A 123 5.18 -2.12 -2.61
N ALA A 124 5.94 -2.25 -1.54
CA ALA A 124 7.26 -2.90 -1.54
C ALA A 124 7.18 -4.39 -1.90
N LEU A 125 6.19 -5.11 -1.38
CA LEU A 125 5.94 -6.51 -1.70
C LEU A 125 5.50 -6.71 -3.15
N ILE A 126 4.65 -5.82 -3.68
CA ILE A 126 4.24 -5.83 -5.10
C ILE A 126 5.43 -5.50 -6.01
N TYR A 127 6.30 -4.58 -5.58
CA TYR A 127 7.52 -4.27 -6.30
C TYR A 127 8.44 -5.51 -6.39
N LYS A 128 8.65 -6.23 -5.28
CA LYS A 128 9.43 -7.47 -5.26
C LYS A 128 8.89 -8.52 -6.23
N SER A 129 7.59 -8.78 -6.21
CA SER A 129 7.00 -9.79 -7.10
C SER A 129 7.24 -9.47 -8.57
N LYS A 130 7.20 -8.18 -8.95
CA LYS A 130 7.49 -7.75 -10.32
C LYS A 130 8.97 -7.92 -10.68
N VAL A 131 9.89 -7.52 -9.80
CA VAL A 131 11.33 -7.68 -10.05
C VAL A 131 11.66 -9.17 -10.25
N GLN A 132 11.11 -10.05 -9.42
CA GLN A 132 11.27 -11.50 -9.57
C GLN A 132 10.68 -12.02 -10.89
N SER A 133 9.46 -11.63 -11.26
CA SER A 133 8.86 -12.02 -12.55
C SER A 133 9.67 -11.52 -13.75
N SER A 134 10.19 -10.29 -13.70
CA SER A 134 11.03 -9.72 -14.75
C SER A 134 12.40 -10.39 -14.86
N GLN A 135 12.95 -10.90 -13.76
CA GLN A 135 14.21 -11.64 -13.77
C GLN A 135 13.98 -13.04 -14.37
N LEU A 136 12.90 -13.72 -13.99
CA LEU A 136 12.54 -15.02 -14.55
C LEU A 136 12.27 -14.97 -16.06
N SER A 137 11.59 -13.93 -16.55
CA SER A 137 11.34 -13.76 -18.00
C SER A 137 12.60 -13.47 -18.83
N LYS A 138 13.70 -13.04 -18.20
CA LYS A 138 14.99 -12.78 -18.87
C LYS A 138 15.91 -14.00 -18.91
N ILE A 139 15.63 -15.02 -18.11
CA ILE A 139 16.42 -16.26 -18.05
C ILE A 139 15.80 -17.34 -18.95
N GLY A 140 14.49 -17.26 -19.23
CA GLY A 140 13.77 -18.17 -20.12
C GLY A 140 13.61 -17.67 -21.57
N ALA A 141 14.33 -16.62 -21.98
CA ALA A 141 14.39 -16.09 -23.33
C ALA A 141 15.83 -16.19 -23.85
#